data_AF-A0A6L4Z2V0-F1
#
_entry.id   AF-A0A6L4Z2V0-F1
#
_cell.length_a   1.000
_cell.length_b   1.000
_cell.length_c   1.000
_cell.angle_alpha   90.00
_cell.angle_beta   90.00
_cell.angle_gamma   90.00
#
_symmetry.space_group_name_H-M   'P 1'
#
loop_
_entity.id
_entity.type
_entity.pdbx_description
1 polymer ?
#
loop_
_entity_poly.entity_id
_entity_poly.type
_entity_poly.pdbx_seq_one_letter_code
_entity_poly.pdbx_strand_id
1 'polypeptide(L)'
;MDKDKSPSTNTYSVLTLLLVGIFLSLFFIPLDMGQAQQSSPNSSSTVKAAGFSDNIAANTLCSAGLGCERVQSQQSSSTSLLSGIFGASDAGPNFDPVISVVNIPGQTAVYRIIKGQKHSIPTEEIFYSYGFDLDIVQKITKTELDKYPLARLFIVEGSGEENPTIYYLTDTGMLRPILNDKVFYSYGNRKEDIITINQKEFNYYPRNEFVFVERPQLNRDIY
;
A
#
# COMPACT_ATOMS: atom_id res chain seq x y z
N MET A 1 13.45 67.84 3.14
CA MET A 1 13.94 68.15 1.78
C MET A 1 15.19 67.31 1.53
N ASP A 2 15.08 65.99 1.44
CA ASP A 2 14.45 65.20 0.35
C ASP A 2 15.11 65.46 -1.00
N LYS A 3 15.92 64.49 -1.46
CA LYS A 3 15.46 63.56 -2.51
C LYS A 3 16.51 62.49 -2.84
N ASP A 4 16.15 61.29 -2.39
CA ASP A 4 16.33 59.95 -2.94
C ASP A 4 17.01 59.75 -4.31
N LYS A 5 18.14 59.04 -4.24
CA LYS A 5 18.34 57.65 -4.71
C LYS A 5 17.52 57.17 -5.92
N SER A 6 18.25 57.01 -7.03
CA SER A 6 17.84 56.31 -8.26
C SER A 6 17.61 54.80 -8.02
N PRO A 7 16.51 54.21 -8.52
CA PRO A 7 16.38 52.77 -8.65
C PRO A 7 16.81 52.29 -10.05
N SER A 8 17.77 51.36 -10.06
CA SER A 8 18.19 50.59 -11.24
C SER A 8 17.13 49.54 -11.59
N THR A 9 16.45 49.76 -12.71
CA THR A 9 15.73 48.73 -13.47
C THR A 9 16.73 47.78 -14.11
N ASN A 10 16.54 46.45 -13.97
CA ASN A 10 16.82 45.41 -14.98
C ASN A 10 16.86 44.02 -14.32
N THR A 11 15.74 43.28 -14.36
CA THR A 11 15.70 41.79 -14.38
C THR A 11 14.24 41.31 -14.48
N TYR A 12 13.58 41.58 -15.60
CA TYR A 12 12.39 40.85 -16.03
C TYR A 12 12.51 40.62 -17.54
N SER A 13 13.41 39.72 -17.94
CA SER A 13 13.69 39.44 -19.36
C SER A 13 14.02 37.97 -19.63
N VAL A 14 13.39 37.03 -18.92
CA VAL A 14 13.54 35.59 -19.22
C VAL A 14 12.23 34.79 -19.13
N LEU A 15 11.09 35.40 -18.77
CA LEU A 15 9.86 34.65 -18.45
C LEU A 15 8.71 34.74 -19.48
N THR A 16 8.95 35.13 -20.74
CA THR A 16 7.87 35.30 -21.74
C THR A 16 8.19 34.74 -23.12
N LEU A 17 8.87 33.59 -23.22
CA LEU A 17 9.15 32.96 -24.52
C LEU A 17 9.17 31.43 -24.53
N LEU A 18 8.31 30.78 -23.73
CA LEU A 18 8.13 29.32 -23.75
C LEU A 18 6.66 28.91 -23.54
N LEU A 19 5.72 29.62 -24.18
CA LEU A 19 4.27 29.36 -24.02
C LEU A 19 3.46 29.39 -25.34
N VAL A 20 4.11 29.31 -26.51
CA VAL A 20 3.41 29.36 -27.83
C VAL A 20 3.73 28.16 -28.74
N GLY A 21 4.36 27.10 -28.23
CA GLY A 21 4.94 26.02 -29.06
C GLY A 21 4.23 24.66 -29.09
N ILE A 22 3.15 24.42 -28.35
CA ILE A 22 2.55 23.08 -28.23
C ILE A 22 1.01 23.18 -28.27
N PHE A 23 0.47 23.72 -29.36
CA PHE A 23 -1.00 23.77 -29.57
C PHE A 23 -1.44 23.42 -30.99
N LEU A 24 -0.61 22.71 -31.78
CA LEU A 24 -0.93 22.43 -33.19
C LEU A 24 -0.46 21.05 -33.69
N SER A 25 -0.84 19.94 -33.04
CA SER A 25 -0.64 18.61 -33.65
C SER A 25 -1.50 17.45 -33.07
N LEU A 26 -2.79 17.65 -32.75
CA LEU A 26 -3.67 16.52 -32.35
C LEU A 26 -5.10 16.65 -32.90
N PHE A 27 -5.23 17.02 -34.18
CA PHE A 27 -6.52 16.98 -34.88
C PHE A 27 -6.37 16.34 -36.26
N PHE A 28 -6.02 15.05 -36.31
CA PHE A 28 -6.28 14.19 -37.47
C PHE A 28 -6.27 12.72 -37.01
N ILE A 29 -7.45 12.19 -36.66
CA ILE A 29 -7.70 10.75 -36.64
C ILE A 29 -8.92 10.50 -37.54
N PRO A 30 -8.79 9.67 -38.59
CA PRO A 30 -9.91 9.27 -39.42
C PRO A 30 -10.83 8.26 -38.72
N LEU A 31 -12.14 8.45 -38.90
CA LEU A 31 -13.20 7.49 -38.60
C LEU A 31 -13.12 6.32 -39.58
N ASP A 32 -12.79 5.13 -39.09
CA ASP A 32 -12.98 3.89 -39.84
C ASP A 32 -14.25 3.16 -39.37
N MET A 33 -15.03 2.73 -40.35
CA MET A 33 -16.40 2.24 -40.25
C MET A 33 -16.37 0.76 -40.63
N GLY A 34 -16.19 -0.11 -39.65
CA GLY A 34 -16.21 -1.57 -39.83
C GLY A 34 -17.50 -2.19 -39.29
N GLN A 35 -18.43 -2.53 -40.18
CA GLN A 35 -19.50 -3.48 -39.89
C GLN A 35 -18.97 -4.91 -39.94
N ALA A 36 -19.26 -5.75 -38.94
CA ALA A 36 -19.57 -7.17 -39.15
C ALA A 36 -20.17 -7.83 -37.90
N GLN A 37 -21.43 -8.25 -38.07
CA GLN A 37 -22.02 -9.56 -37.73
C GLN A 37 -22.19 -10.05 -36.29
N GLN A 38 -23.49 -10.27 -36.01
CA GLN A 38 -24.10 -11.10 -34.98
C GLN A 38 -23.55 -12.53 -34.92
N SER A 39 -23.44 -13.06 -33.71
CA SER A 39 -24.05 -14.34 -33.34
C SER A 39 -24.05 -14.53 -31.81
N SER A 40 -25.25 -14.66 -31.23
CA SER A 40 -25.46 -15.28 -29.92
C SER A 40 -25.38 -16.80 -30.05
N PRO A 41 -25.09 -17.54 -28.97
CA PRO A 41 -26.21 -18.10 -28.21
C PRO A 41 -26.04 -18.08 -26.68
N ASN A 42 -27.21 -18.17 -26.05
CA ASN A 42 -27.49 -18.29 -24.61
C ASN A 42 -26.60 -19.30 -23.86
N SER A 43 -26.28 -18.97 -22.60
CA SER A 43 -26.27 -19.92 -21.48
C SER A 43 -26.33 -19.17 -20.15
N SER A 44 -27.48 -19.26 -19.50
CA SER A 44 -27.71 -18.93 -18.10
C SER A 44 -26.78 -19.73 -17.19
N SER A 45 -25.98 -19.06 -16.37
CA SER A 45 -25.57 -19.59 -15.08
C SER A 45 -25.47 -18.45 -14.08
N THR A 46 -26.30 -18.52 -13.06
CA THR A 46 -26.21 -17.75 -11.82
C THR A 46 -24.89 -18.10 -11.14
N VAL A 47 -23.85 -17.30 -11.35
CA VAL A 47 -22.63 -17.39 -10.55
C VAL A 47 -22.81 -16.49 -9.33
N LYS A 48 -23.14 -17.14 -8.22
CA LYS A 48 -23.01 -16.59 -6.88
C LYS A 48 -21.60 -16.04 -6.72
N ALA A 49 -21.45 -14.79 -6.29
CA ALA A 49 -20.16 -14.21 -5.96
C ALA A 49 -19.45 -15.12 -4.94
N ALA A 50 -18.43 -15.85 -5.39
CA ALA A 50 -17.58 -16.64 -4.53
C ALA A 50 -16.67 -15.67 -3.78
N GLY A 51 -16.82 -15.62 -2.47
CA GLY A 51 -15.93 -14.86 -1.61
C GLY A 51 -14.54 -15.49 -1.57
N PHE A 52 -13.56 -14.68 -1.18
CA PHE A 52 -12.14 -15.02 -0.98
C PHE A 52 -11.88 -16.36 -0.24
N SER A 53 -12.86 -16.88 0.51
CA SER A 53 -12.78 -18.17 1.24
C SER A 53 -12.77 -19.41 0.35
N ASP A 54 -13.35 -19.35 -0.85
CA ASP A 54 -13.76 -20.57 -1.54
C ASP A 54 -12.69 -21.14 -2.50
N ASN A 55 -11.69 -20.33 -2.88
CA ASN A 55 -10.62 -20.75 -3.80
C ASN A 55 -9.39 -21.38 -3.12
N ILE A 56 -9.32 -21.37 -1.78
CA ILE A 56 -8.16 -21.89 -1.03
C ILE A 56 -8.35 -23.37 -0.62
N ALA A 57 -9.58 -23.90 -0.73
CA ALA A 57 -9.99 -25.18 -0.15
C ALA A 57 -10.11 -26.36 -1.12
N ALA A 58 -9.50 -26.31 -2.31
CA ALA A 58 -9.51 -27.44 -3.25
C ALA A 58 -8.10 -28.01 -3.42
N ASN A 59 -7.72 -28.92 -2.51
CA ASN A 59 -6.88 -30.06 -2.85
C ASN A 59 -7.04 -31.15 -1.79
N THR A 60 -7.07 -32.39 -2.28
CA THR A 60 -7.09 -33.66 -1.53
C THR A 60 -8.48 -34.30 -1.31
N LEU A 61 -9.09 -34.69 -2.43
CA LEU A 61 -9.85 -35.94 -2.53
C LEU A 61 -8.95 -36.95 -3.26
N CYS A 62 -8.43 -37.94 -2.53
CA CYS A 62 -7.91 -39.17 -3.12
C CYS A 62 -8.74 -40.33 -2.59
N SER A 63 -9.68 -40.72 -3.45
CA SER A 63 -10.46 -41.94 -3.38
C SER A 63 -9.65 -43.06 -4.03
N ALA A 64 -9.29 -44.08 -3.26
CA ALA A 64 -9.17 -45.49 -3.70
C ALA A 64 -8.68 -46.30 -2.51
N GLY A 65 -9.60 -47.00 -1.85
CA GLY A 65 -9.28 -47.82 -0.69
C GLY A 65 -8.37 -48.97 -1.06
N LEU A 66 -7.14 -48.96 -0.54
CA LEU A 66 -6.28 -50.13 -0.30
C LEU A 66 -5.30 -49.74 0.84
N GLY A 67 -5.47 -50.36 2.02
CA GLY A 67 -4.48 -50.50 3.09
C GLY A 67 -3.76 -49.24 3.63
N CYS A 68 -4.29 -48.62 4.69
CA CYS A 68 -3.51 -47.72 5.54
C CYS A 68 -2.86 -48.51 6.69
N GLU A 69 -1.56 -48.73 6.60
CA GLU A 69 -0.72 -49.18 7.73
C GLU A 69 -0.10 -47.94 8.41
N ARG A 70 -0.37 -47.79 9.70
CA ARG A 70 0.23 -46.86 10.68
C ARG A 70 1.39 -47.63 11.36
N VAL A 71 2.54 -47.12 11.82
CA VAL A 71 3.01 -45.81 12.30
C VAL A 71 4.49 -45.99 12.73
N GLN A 72 5.47 -45.15 12.32
CA GLN A 72 6.33 -44.18 13.07
C GLN A 72 7.62 -44.00 12.21
N SER A 73 8.36 -42.89 12.14
CA SER A 73 8.45 -41.66 12.92
C SER A 73 9.14 -40.57 12.08
N GLN A 74 8.76 -39.34 12.40
CA GLN A 74 9.33 -38.03 12.04
C GLN A 74 10.86 -37.99 11.82
N GLN A 75 11.26 -37.38 10.69
CA GLN A 75 12.37 -36.43 10.70
C GLN A 75 12.03 -35.29 9.74
N SER A 76 11.33 -34.30 10.29
CA SER A 76 11.05 -33.01 9.66
C SER A 76 12.38 -32.25 9.56
N SER A 77 13.11 -32.45 8.48
CA SER A 77 14.18 -31.54 8.07
C SER A 77 13.52 -30.21 7.72
N SER A 78 13.53 -29.29 8.70
CA SER A 78 13.25 -27.88 8.50
C SER A 78 14.35 -27.27 7.65
N THR A 79 14.30 -27.56 6.34
CA THR A 79 15.14 -26.89 5.36
C THR A 79 14.72 -25.43 5.37
N SER A 80 15.56 -24.61 5.96
CA SER A 80 15.33 -23.19 6.17
C SER A 80 15.21 -22.49 4.82
N LEU A 81 13.98 -22.34 4.33
CA LEU A 81 13.60 -21.59 3.12
C LEU A 81 14.10 -20.13 3.15
N LEU A 82 14.51 -19.63 4.32
CA LEU A 82 14.94 -18.26 4.53
C LEU A 82 16.41 -17.97 4.13
N SER A 83 17.19 -18.98 3.71
CA SER A 83 18.63 -18.77 3.42
C SER A 83 18.94 -18.37 1.97
N GLY A 84 17.97 -18.49 1.05
CA GLY A 84 18.21 -18.31 -0.40
C GLY A 84 17.78 -16.96 -0.98
N ILE A 85 17.18 -16.09 -0.16
CA ILE A 85 16.40 -14.95 -0.64
C ILE A 85 17.11 -13.59 -0.50
N PHE A 86 18.23 -13.52 0.24
CA PHE A 86 18.98 -12.27 0.46
C PHE A 86 20.13 -12.04 -0.55
N GLY A 87 19.93 -12.43 -1.81
CA GLY A 87 20.86 -12.14 -2.90
C GLY A 87 20.56 -10.78 -3.54
N ALA A 88 21.42 -9.79 -3.31
CA ALA A 88 21.30 -8.44 -3.84
C ALA A 88 21.35 -8.39 -5.38
N SER A 89 20.43 -7.63 -6.00
CA SER A 89 20.61 -7.13 -7.37
C SER A 89 19.93 -5.78 -7.58
N ASP A 90 20.74 -4.79 -7.97
CA ASP A 90 20.39 -3.43 -8.37
C ASP A 90 19.59 -3.40 -9.69
N ALA A 91 18.36 -2.83 -9.69
CA ALA A 91 17.77 -2.10 -10.83
C ALA A 91 16.33 -1.61 -10.55
N GLY A 92 16.06 -0.32 -10.76
CA GLY A 92 14.69 0.23 -10.95
C GLY A 92 13.85 0.43 -9.68
N PRO A 93 12.71 1.15 -9.75
CA PRO A 93 12.14 1.90 -8.63
C PRO A 93 11.74 0.99 -7.46
N ASN A 94 12.64 0.87 -6.48
CA ASN A 94 12.45 0.44 -5.10
C ASN A 94 11.35 -0.61 -4.84
N PHE A 95 11.31 -1.66 -5.66
CA PHE A 95 10.60 -2.88 -5.32
C PHE A 95 11.54 -3.66 -4.40
N ASP A 96 11.21 -3.68 -3.12
CA ASP A 96 11.87 -4.53 -2.12
C ASP A 96 11.92 -5.95 -2.71
N PRO A 97 13.11 -6.48 -3.09
CA PRO A 97 13.26 -7.63 -4.02
C PRO A 97 12.77 -8.97 -3.44
N VAL A 98 12.11 -8.93 -2.30
CA VAL A 98 11.53 -10.07 -1.60
C VAL A 98 10.15 -9.66 -1.10
N ILE A 99 9.19 -9.51 -2.00
CA ILE A 99 7.80 -9.36 -1.59
C ILE A 99 7.32 -10.72 -1.07
N SER A 100 7.42 -10.94 0.24
CA SER A 100 6.82 -12.09 0.91
C SER A 100 5.40 -11.70 1.35
N VAL A 101 4.44 -11.92 0.46
CA VAL A 101 3.01 -11.87 0.79
C VAL A 101 2.63 -13.20 1.42
N VAL A 102 1.97 -13.16 2.57
CA VAL A 102 1.68 -14.34 3.37
C VAL A 102 0.25 -14.34 3.90
N ASN A 103 -0.29 -15.52 4.14
CA ASN A 103 -1.54 -15.71 4.87
C ASN A 103 -1.47 -16.93 5.80
N ILE A 104 -2.38 -16.98 6.77
CA ILE A 104 -2.58 -18.15 7.62
C ILE A 104 -3.70 -19.01 7.04
N PRO A 105 -3.50 -20.33 6.83
CA PRO A 105 -4.57 -21.22 6.38
C PRO A 105 -5.83 -21.11 7.24
N GLY A 106 -6.98 -20.90 6.60
CA GLY A 106 -8.28 -20.73 7.28
C GLY A 106 -8.58 -19.30 7.75
N GLN A 107 -7.68 -18.34 7.52
CA GLN A 107 -7.93 -16.92 7.75
C GLN A 107 -8.00 -16.16 6.43
N THR A 108 -8.79 -15.09 6.40
CA THR A 108 -8.93 -14.19 5.25
C THR A 108 -7.89 -13.07 5.25
N ALA A 109 -7.20 -12.85 6.38
CA ALA A 109 -6.22 -11.79 6.52
C ALA A 109 -4.95 -12.10 5.71
N VAL A 110 -4.50 -11.11 4.93
CA VAL A 110 -3.26 -11.15 4.14
C VAL A 110 -2.28 -10.15 4.72
N TYR A 111 -1.02 -10.55 4.80
CA TYR A 111 0.06 -9.72 5.30
C TYR A 111 1.18 -9.65 4.27
N ARG A 112 1.82 -8.49 4.18
CA ARG A 112 3.11 -8.34 3.50
C ARG A 112 4.21 -8.27 4.55
N ILE A 113 5.24 -9.10 4.42
CA ILE A 113 6.44 -8.97 5.23
C ILE A 113 7.37 -7.99 4.52
N ILE A 114 7.65 -6.86 5.16
CA ILE A 114 8.47 -5.78 4.62
C ILE A 114 9.26 -5.14 5.75
N LYS A 115 10.57 -4.91 5.54
CA LYS A 115 11.47 -4.31 6.54
C LYS A 115 11.40 -4.98 7.93
N GLY A 116 11.26 -6.31 7.95
CA GLY A 116 11.16 -7.09 9.19
C GLY A 116 9.86 -6.89 9.98
N GLN A 117 8.84 -6.27 9.38
CA GLN A 117 7.52 -6.05 9.97
C GLN A 117 6.44 -6.77 9.15
N LYS A 118 5.31 -7.10 9.78
CA LYS A 118 4.10 -7.53 9.07
C LYS A 118 3.20 -6.33 8.83
N HIS A 119 2.90 -6.06 7.58
CA HIS A 119 1.96 -5.05 7.14
C HIS A 119 0.63 -5.72 6.79
N SER A 120 -0.43 -5.38 7.50
CA SER A 120 -1.76 -5.95 7.25
C SER A 120 -2.41 -5.28 6.05
N ILE A 121 -2.87 -6.08 5.09
CA ILE A 121 -3.61 -5.59 3.91
C ILE A 121 -5.11 -5.74 4.22
N PRO A 122 -5.87 -4.64 4.41
CA PRO A 122 -7.21 -4.74 5.00
C PRO A 122 -8.28 -5.34 4.09
N THR A 123 -8.16 -5.15 2.77
CA THR A 123 -9.15 -5.59 1.78
C THR A 123 -8.49 -6.13 0.53
N GLU A 124 -9.23 -6.97 -0.19
CA GLU A 124 -8.84 -7.51 -1.49
C GLU A 124 -8.66 -6.40 -2.55
N GLU A 125 -9.45 -5.33 -2.47
CA GLU A 125 -9.30 -4.21 -3.41
C GLU A 125 -7.96 -3.46 -3.23
N ILE A 126 -7.48 -3.34 -1.98
CA ILE A 126 -6.18 -2.77 -1.66
C ILE A 126 -5.06 -3.73 -2.06
N PHE A 127 -5.27 -5.04 -1.86
CA PHE A 127 -4.34 -6.08 -2.27
C PHE A 127 -4.01 -5.97 -3.77
N TYR A 128 -5.02 -5.96 -4.62
CA TYR A 128 -4.81 -5.81 -6.07
C TYR A 128 -4.29 -4.42 -6.46
N SER A 129 -4.56 -3.37 -5.68
CA SER A 129 -4.00 -2.04 -6.00
C SER A 129 -2.50 -1.94 -5.74
N TYR A 130 -1.90 -2.90 -5.03
CA TYR A 130 -0.44 -3.07 -4.98
C TYR A 130 0.12 -3.87 -6.16
N GLY A 131 -0.73 -4.36 -7.07
CA GLY A 131 -0.34 -5.26 -8.15
C GLY A 131 0.00 -6.68 -7.67
N PHE A 132 -0.52 -7.08 -6.50
CA PHE A 132 -0.34 -8.44 -6.00
C PHE A 132 -1.38 -9.36 -6.59
N ASP A 133 -0.96 -10.61 -6.80
CA ASP A 133 -1.80 -11.70 -7.27
C ASP A 133 -1.90 -12.80 -6.21
N LEU A 134 -2.94 -13.63 -6.28
CA LEU A 134 -3.15 -14.67 -5.26
C LEU A 134 -2.11 -15.79 -5.31
N ASP A 135 -1.44 -15.97 -6.45
CA ASP A 135 -0.40 -16.99 -6.67
C ASP A 135 0.89 -16.68 -5.91
N ILE A 136 1.18 -15.41 -5.60
CA ILE A 136 2.34 -15.00 -4.79
C ILE A 136 2.09 -15.15 -3.28
N VAL A 137 0.85 -15.43 -2.85
CA VAL A 137 0.49 -15.55 -1.44
C VAL A 137 0.99 -16.88 -0.88
N GLN A 138 1.93 -16.81 0.06
CA GLN A 138 2.50 -17.98 0.73
C GLN A 138 1.74 -18.32 2.01
N LYS A 139 1.42 -19.58 2.21
CA LYS A 139 0.79 -20.07 3.44
C LYS A 139 1.84 -20.26 4.52
N ILE A 140 1.68 -19.59 5.66
CA ILE A 140 2.57 -19.74 6.83
C ILE A 140 1.76 -20.03 8.10
N THR A 141 2.43 -20.52 9.13
CA THR A 141 1.82 -20.73 10.44
C THR A 141 1.69 -19.41 11.21
N LYS A 142 0.75 -19.36 12.16
CA LYS A 142 0.62 -18.22 13.08
C LYS A 142 1.92 -17.95 13.83
N THR A 143 2.61 -19.00 14.29
CA THR A 143 3.88 -18.90 15.02
C THR A 143 4.98 -18.26 14.17
N GLU A 144 4.99 -18.47 12.86
CA GLU A 144 5.94 -17.81 11.96
C GLU A 144 5.59 -16.33 11.75
N LEU A 145 4.30 -16.02 11.58
CA LEU A 145 3.83 -14.63 11.42
C LEU A 145 4.05 -13.79 12.69
N ASP A 146 3.90 -14.39 13.87
CA ASP A 146 4.05 -13.70 15.15
C ASP A 146 5.49 -13.28 15.48
N LYS A 147 6.48 -13.77 14.72
CA LYS A 147 7.87 -13.30 14.80
C LYS A 147 8.04 -11.86 14.32
N TYR A 148 7.12 -11.37 13.51
CA TYR A 148 7.18 -10.04 12.91
C TYR A 148 6.28 -9.06 13.68
N PRO A 149 6.82 -7.91 14.15
CA PRO A 149 6.00 -6.84 14.71
C PRO A 149 5.08 -6.24 13.64
N LEU A 150 3.91 -5.76 14.06
CA LEU A 150 2.97 -5.07 13.17
C LEU A 150 3.54 -3.72 12.74
N ALA A 151 3.50 -3.42 11.44
CA ALA A 151 3.87 -2.12 10.91
C ALA A 151 2.85 -1.06 11.32
N ARG A 152 3.34 0.07 11.86
CA ARG A 152 2.49 1.15 12.38
C ARG A 152 2.83 2.54 11.84
N LEU A 153 3.93 2.68 11.12
CA LEU A 153 4.43 3.96 10.64
C LEU A 153 4.36 4.01 9.14
N PHE A 154 3.56 4.92 8.59
CA PHE A 154 3.25 4.98 7.17
C PHE A 154 3.60 6.34 6.58
N ILE A 155 4.06 6.31 5.34
CA ILE A 155 4.03 7.46 4.43
C ILE A 155 3.20 7.07 3.20
N VAL A 156 2.57 8.06 2.59
CA VAL A 156 1.73 7.84 1.41
C VAL A 156 2.60 7.97 0.16
N GLU A 157 2.52 6.99 -0.73
CA GLU A 157 3.20 7.05 -2.02
C GLU A 157 2.67 8.24 -2.85
N GLY A 158 3.55 8.84 -3.66
CA GLY A 158 3.13 9.89 -4.59
C GLY A 158 2.67 11.20 -3.93
N SER A 159 2.98 11.45 -2.66
CA SER A 159 2.64 12.72 -2.00
C SER A 159 3.27 13.95 -2.67
N GLY A 160 4.38 13.77 -3.40
CA GLY A 160 5.09 14.87 -4.07
C GLY A 160 5.74 15.87 -3.12
N GLU A 161 5.73 15.59 -1.81
CA GLU A 161 6.30 16.43 -0.77
C GLU A 161 7.79 16.09 -0.59
N GLU A 162 8.63 17.12 -0.47
CA GLU A 162 10.05 16.94 -0.09
C GLU A 162 10.18 16.27 1.28
N ASN A 163 9.23 16.57 2.18
CA ASN A 163 9.16 16.02 3.53
C ASN A 163 7.77 15.39 3.74
N PRO A 164 7.57 14.10 3.38
CA PRO A 164 6.27 13.47 3.45
C PRO A 164 5.77 13.39 4.89
N THR A 165 4.48 13.68 5.08
CA THR A 165 3.81 13.50 6.38
C THR A 165 3.85 12.03 6.81
N ILE A 166 4.34 11.77 8.03
CA ILE A 166 4.35 10.43 8.62
C ILE A 166 3.06 10.22 9.41
N TYR A 167 2.40 9.08 9.19
CA TYR A 167 1.20 8.67 9.89
C TYR A 167 1.49 7.50 10.84
N TYR A 168 0.87 7.53 12.02
CA TYR A 168 0.85 6.43 12.96
C TYR A 168 -0.50 5.71 12.92
N LEU A 169 -0.49 4.39 12.76
CA LEU A 169 -1.67 3.54 12.87
C LEU A 169 -1.93 3.16 14.33
N THR A 170 -3.03 3.70 14.85
CA THR A 170 -3.52 3.42 16.20
C THR A 170 -4.07 2.00 16.32
N ASP A 171 -4.15 1.47 17.55
CA ASP A 171 -4.76 0.15 17.81
C ASP A 171 -6.24 0.07 17.43
N THR A 172 -6.91 1.22 17.36
CA THR A 172 -8.29 1.35 16.90
C THR A 172 -8.42 1.42 15.37
N GLY A 173 -7.32 1.28 14.62
CA GLY A 173 -7.32 1.28 13.16
C GLY A 173 -7.44 2.67 12.51
N MET A 174 -7.18 3.75 13.26
CA MET A 174 -7.18 5.12 12.73
C MET A 174 -5.76 5.60 12.43
N LEU A 175 -5.59 6.38 11.35
CA LEU A 175 -4.35 7.08 11.07
C LEU A 175 -4.30 8.43 11.79
N ARG A 176 -3.16 8.68 12.45
CA ARG A 176 -2.85 9.94 13.10
C ARG A 176 -1.59 10.56 12.48
N PRO A 177 -1.64 11.79 11.96
CA PRO A 177 -0.44 12.46 11.48
C PRO A 177 0.51 12.80 12.63
N ILE A 178 1.80 12.59 12.42
CA ILE A 178 2.87 12.98 13.34
C ILE A 178 3.36 14.37 12.94
N LEU A 179 3.22 15.34 13.84
CA LEU A 179 3.39 16.77 13.55
C LEU A 179 4.84 17.18 13.24
N ASN A 180 5.81 16.54 13.89
CA ASN A 180 7.22 16.88 13.72
C ASN A 180 8.10 15.74 14.25
N ASP A 181 9.39 15.83 13.92
CA ASP A 181 10.40 14.85 14.30
C ASP A 181 10.58 14.72 15.82
N LYS A 182 10.42 15.80 16.58
CA LYS A 182 10.53 15.73 18.05
C LYS A 182 9.45 14.80 18.62
N VAL A 183 8.21 14.91 18.13
CA VAL A 183 7.12 14.00 18.51
C VAL A 183 7.42 12.59 18.00
N PHE A 184 7.87 12.44 16.76
CA PHE A 184 8.24 11.14 16.18
C PHE A 184 9.22 10.37 17.07
N TYR A 185 10.37 10.98 17.41
CA TYR A 185 11.41 10.34 18.21
C TYR A 185 11.02 10.16 19.68
N SER A 186 10.12 10.99 20.23
CA SER A 186 9.66 10.84 21.62
C SER A 186 8.93 9.52 21.91
N TYR A 187 8.34 8.89 20.89
CA TYR A 187 7.72 7.57 20.98
C TYR A 187 8.71 6.41 20.75
N GLY A 188 10.00 6.70 20.57
CA GLY A 188 11.02 5.69 20.24
C GLY A 188 10.91 5.15 18.81
N ASN A 189 10.18 5.85 17.94
CA ASN A 189 10.05 5.46 16.53
C ASN A 189 11.38 5.61 15.80
N ARG A 190 11.59 4.76 14.80
CA ARG A 190 12.76 4.76 13.93
C ARG A 190 12.33 4.99 12.49
N LYS A 191 13.08 5.78 11.72
CA LYS A 191 12.71 6.12 10.34
C LYS A 191 12.75 4.87 9.44
N GLU A 192 13.58 3.90 9.80
CA GLU A 192 13.72 2.61 9.13
C GLU A 192 12.45 1.76 9.22
N ASP A 193 11.63 1.96 10.26
CA ASP A 193 10.38 1.22 10.45
C ASP A 193 9.22 1.78 9.61
N ILE A 194 9.42 2.91 8.93
CA ILE A 194 8.40 3.53 8.08
C ILE A 194 8.22 2.68 6.82
N ILE A 195 6.97 2.30 6.54
CA ILE A 195 6.60 1.67 5.27
C ILE A 195 5.82 2.65 4.40
N THR A 196 5.92 2.48 3.09
CA THR A 196 5.15 3.26 2.12
C THR A 196 3.87 2.52 1.76
N ILE A 197 2.73 3.20 1.82
CA ILE A 197 1.43 2.66 1.44
C ILE A 197 0.85 3.41 0.25
N ASN A 198 0.00 2.74 -0.53
CA ASN A 198 -0.68 3.38 -1.65
C ASN A 198 -1.82 4.30 -1.21
N GLN A 199 -2.24 5.20 -2.10
CA GLN A 199 -3.32 6.14 -1.82
C GLN A 199 -4.64 5.43 -1.48
N LYS A 200 -4.89 4.26 -2.09
CA LYS A 200 -6.12 3.48 -1.85
C LYS A 200 -6.19 2.97 -0.41
N GLU A 201 -5.10 2.41 0.09
CA GLU A 201 -4.98 1.97 1.48
C GLU A 201 -5.05 3.16 2.45
N PHE A 202 -4.36 4.26 2.14
CA PHE A 202 -4.44 5.45 2.98
C PHE A 202 -5.88 5.95 3.15
N ASN A 203 -6.68 5.91 2.08
CA ASN A 203 -8.09 6.32 2.08
C ASN A 203 -9.01 5.34 2.82
N TYR A 204 -8.59 4.09 3.03
CA TYR A 204 -9.37 3.10 3.76
C TYR A 204 -9.43 3.39 5.26
N TYR A 205 -8.34 3.92 5.84
CA TYR A 205 -8.28 4.16 7.27
C TYR A 205 -8.99 5.46 7.67
N PRO A 206 -9.85 5.42 8.71
CA PRO A 206 -10.40 6.64 9.30
C PRO A 206 -9.29 7.55 9.84
N ARG A 207 -9.50 8.87 9.73
CA ARG A 207 -8.53 9.86 10.18
C ARG A 207 -8.86 10.34 11.58
N ASN A 208 -7.84 10.39 12.44
CA ASN A 208 -7.93 11.06 13.71
C ASN A 208 -7.53 12.54 13.53
N GLU A 209 -8.48 13.35 13.07
CA GLU A 209 -8.29 14.80 13.00
C GLU A 209 -8.40 15.37 14.42
N PHE A 210 -7.43 16.19 14.82
CA PHE A 210 -7.41 16.76 16.16
C PHE A 210 -8.70 17.52 16.43
N VAL A 211 -9.44 17.14 17.48
CA VAL A 211 -10.46 18.02 18.06
C VAL A 211 -9.71 19.14 18.77
N PHE A 212 -9.71 20.34 18.21
CA PHE A 212 -9.27 21.51 18.96
C PHE A 212 -10.23 21.68 20.14
N VAL A 213 -9.69 21.73 21.35
CA VAL A 213 -10.43 22.35 22.45
C VAL A 213 -10.50 23.82 22.06
N GLU A 214 -11.66 24.28 21.57
CA GLU A 214 -11.96 25.71 21.55
C GLU A 214 -11.65 26.21 22.95
N ARG A 215 -10.57 26.99 23.11
CA ARG A 215 -10.37 27.71 24.35
C ARG A 215 -11.53 28.70 24.39
N PRO A 216 -12.48 28.59 25.35
CA PRO A 216 -13.49 29.63 25.46
C PRO A 216 -12.75 30.95 25.57
N GLN A 217 -13.04 31.87 24.65
CA GLN A 217 -12.48 33.21 24.73
C GLN A 217 -12.96 33.76 26.08
N LEU A 218 -12.05 33.85 27.05
CA LEU A 218 -12.33 34.60 28.27
C LEU A 218 -12.54 36.03 27.80
N ASN A 219 -13.80 36.45 27.67
CA ASN A 219 -14.15 37.87 27.60
C ASN A 219 -13.53 38.51 28.84
N ARG A 220 -12.42 39.20 28.64
CA ARG A 220 -11.74 40.01 29.68
C ARG A 220 -12.40 41.38 29.80
N ASP A 221 -13.68 41.45 29.49
CA ASP A 221 -14.49 42.68 29.51
C ASP A 221 -15.38 42.68 30.75
N ILE A 222 -14.76 42.45 31.91
CA ILE A 222 -15.31 42.85 33.20
C ILE A 222 -14.12 43.40 33.97
N TYR A 223 -13.99 44.73 34.00
CA TYR A 223 -13.67 45.62 35.13
C TYR A 223 -13.27 47.01 34.62
#